data_AF-A0A6B3HDW5-F1
#
_entry.id   AF-A0A6B3HDW5-F1
#
_cell.length_a   1.000
_cell.length_b   1.000
_cell.length_c   1.000
_cell.angle_alpha   90.00
_cell.angle_beta   90.00
_cell.angle_gamma   90.00
#
_symmetry.space_group_name_H-M   'P 1'
#
loop_
_entity.id
_entity.type
_entity.pdbx_description
1 polymer ?
#
loop_
_entity_poly.entity_id
_entity_poly.type
_entity_poly.pdbx_seq_one_letter_code
_entity_poly.pdbx_strand_id
1 'polypeptide(L)' 'MTGQIQGGIICTKVLQYGPARFCCSFCGKTRNQVDHLITGPGVNICSDCVDLCRAIIEEEN' A
#
# COMPACT_ATOMS: atom_id res chain seq x y z
N MET A 1 30.26 -11.58 -4.73
CA MET A 1 29.63 -10.34 -4.23
C MET A 1 28.65 -9.90 -5.30
N THR A 2 27.33 -10.06 -5.27
CA THR A 2 26.27 -10.42 -4.30
C THR A 2 25.15 -11.00 -5.17
N GLY A 3 24.70 -12.25 -5.07
CA GLY A 3 23.95 -12.76 -3.92
C GLY A 3 22.50 -12.27 -3.94
N GLN A 4 21.63 -12.82 -4.80
CA GLN A 4 20.17 -12.82 -4.61
C GLN A 4 19.59 -14.16 -5.06
N ILE A 5 19.52 -15.07 -4.09
CA ILE A 5 18.63 -16.23 -4.15
C ILE A 5 17.25 -15.76 -3.67
N GLN A 6 16.27 -15.67 -4.58
CA GLN A 6 14.85 -15.70 -4.19
C GLN A 6 14.28 -17.05 -4.62
N GLY A 7 14.46 -18.05 -3.75
CA GLY A 7 13.70 -19.29 -3.81
C GLY A 7 12.33 -19.10 -3.14
N GLY A 8 11.29 -19.70 -3.73
CA GLY A 8 10.08 -20.09 -3.01
C GLY A 8 8.72 -19.77 -3.66
N ILE A 9 8.19 -20.75 -4.41
CA ILE A 9 6.77 -21.05 -4.68
C ILE A 9 6.05 -20.27 -5.82
N ILE A 10 6.10 -20.90 -7.00
CA ILE A 10 5.09 -21.01 -8.07
C ILE A 10 3.86 -20.07 -8.03
N CYS A 11 3.79 -19.16 -9.00
CA CYS A 11 2.56 -18.55 -9.51
C CYS A 11 2.38 -18.95 -10.99
N THR A 12 2.14 -20.24 -11.27
CA THR A 12 2.03 -20.79 -12.64
C THR A 12 0.59 -20.98 -13.11
N LYS A 13 -0.32 -20.03 -12.81
CA LYS A 13 -1.59 -19.76 -13.53
C LYS A 13 -2.50 -18.83 -12.71
N VAL A 14 -2.11 -17.58 -12.51
CA VAL A 14 -3.13 -16.54 -12.27
C VAL A 14 -2.65 -15.23 -12.88
N LEU A 15 -3.23 -14.92 -14.04
CA LEU A 15 -3.62 -13.57 -14.44
C LEU A 15 -2.62 -12.45 -14.09
N GLN A 16 -1.92 -12.04 -15.13
CA GLN A 16 -1.38 -10.70 -15.36
C GLN A 16 -2.47 -9.62 -15.18
N TYR A 17 -2.97 -9.40 -13.97
CA TYR A 17 -3.76 -8.22 -13.59
C TYR A 17 -2.82 -7.32 -12.80
N GLY A 18 -2.34 -6.27 -13.48
CA GLY A 18 -1.28 -5.37 -13.03
C GLY A 18 -1.51 -4.69 -11.68
N PRO A 19 -0.54 -3.87 -11.22
CA PRO A 19 -0.39 -3.39 -9.84
C PRO A 19 -1.42 -2.32 -9.41
N ALA A 20 -2.68 -2.44 -9.83
CA ALA A 20 -3.72 -1.41 -9.65
C ALA A 20 -4.54 -1.54 -8.35
N ARG A 21 -4.28 -2.54 -7.49
CA ARG A 21 -5.16 -2.84 -6.32
C ARG A 21 -4.56 -2.57 -4.94
N PHE A 22 -3.29 -2.18 -4.86
CA PHE A 22 -2.62 -1.93 -3.57
C PHE A 22 -1.99 -0.54 -3.54
N CYS A 23 -2.78 0.47 -3.89
CA CYS A 23 -2.43 1.88 -3.76
C CYS A 23 -3.38 2.60 -2.80
N CYS A 24 -2.86 3.58 -2.09
CA CYS A 24 -3.62 4.48 -1.25
C CYS A 24 -4.50 5.38 -2.13
N SER A 25 -5.78 5.49 -1.81
CA SER A 25 -6.74 6.32 -2.54
C SER A 25 -6.50 7.82 -2.37
N PHE A 26 -5.75 8.24 -1.34
CA PHE A 26 -5.50 9.65 -1.01
C PHE A 26 -4.20 10.17 -1.62
N CYS A 27 -3.09 9.45 -1.44
CA CYS A 27 -1.77 9.89 -1.91
C CYS A 27 -1.27 9.14 -3.16
N GLY A 28 -1.98 8.09 -3.60
CA GLY A 28 -1.59 7.27 -4.77
C GLY A 28 -0.39 6.34 -4.54
N LYS A 29 0.25 6.37 -3.36
CA LYS A 29 1.39 5.51 -3.03
C LYS A 29 1.00 4.04 -3.03
N THR A 30 1.89 3.20 -3.57
CA THR A 30 1.73 1.73 -3.54
C THR A 30 2.13 1.15 -2.19
N ARG A 31 1.71 -0.09 -1.90
CA ARG A 31 2.08 -0.83 -0.67
C ARG A 31 3.60 -0.92 -0.42
N ASN A 32 4.44 -0.82 -1.45
CA ASN A 32 5.89 -0.84 -1.30
C ASN A 32 6.49 0.53 -0.91
N GLN A 33 5.70 1.61 -1.00
CA GLN A 33 6.13 2.98 -0.73
C GLN A 33 5.64 3.51 0.61
N VAL A 34 4.86 2.72 1.36
CA VAL A 34 4.28 3.08 2.65
C VAL A 34 4.55 1.96 3.64
N ASP A 35 4.74 2.33 4.90
CA ASP A 35 4.99 1.36 5.97
C ASP A 35 3.76 0.48 6.21
N HIS A 36 2.58 1.12 6.23
CA HIS A 36 1.31 0.44 6.40
C HIS A 36 0.28 0.93 5.37
N LEU A 37 -0.39 -0.04 4.72
CA LEU A 37 -1.53 0.19 3.85
C LEU A 37 -2.72 -0.59 4.39
N ILE A 38 -3.76 0.13 4.81
CA ILE A 38 -5.00 -0.40 5.34
C ILE A 38 -5.99 -0.51 4.18
N THR A 39 -6.50 -1.72 3.92
CA THR A 39 -7.48 -1.99 2.86
C THR A 39 -8.85 -2.23 3.48
N GLY A 40 -9.82 -1.38 3.14
CA GLY A 40 -11.23 -1.55 3.48
C GLY A 40 -12.07 -1.89 2.26
N PRO A 41 -13.40 -2.11 2.43
CA PRO A 41 -14.31 -2.29 1.32
C PRO A 41 -14.39 -1.00 0.48
N GLY A 42 -13.72 -0.99 -0.67
CA GLY A 42 -13.77 0.10 -1.66
C GLY A 42 -12.82 1.27 -1.44
N VAL A 43 -12.02 1.27 -0.36
CA VAL A 43 -11.05 2.35 -0.08
C VAL A 43 -9.79 1.80 0.56
N ASN A 44 -8.65 2.37 0.18
CA ASN A 44 -7.35 2.07 0.77
C ASN A 44 -6.74 3.35 1.34
N ILE A 45 -6.21 3.29 2.56
CA ILE A 45 -5.54 4.41 3.21
C ILE A 45 -4.22 3.97 3.82
N CYS A 46 -3.16 4.77 3.69
CA CYS A 46 -1.87 4.50 4.32
C CYS A 46 -1.70 5.23 5.64
N SER A 47 -0.76 4.78 6.48
CA SER A 47 -0.42 5.41 7.77
C SER A 47 -0.19 6.91 7.66
N ASP A 48 0.64 7.36 6.71
CA ASP A 48 0.97 8.78 6.54
C ASP A 48 -0.27 9.65 6.29
N CYS A 49 -1.24 9.13 5.53
CA CYS A 49 -2.47 9.85 5.24
C CYS A 49 -3.39 9.90 6.47
N VAL A 50 -3.38 8.86 7.31
CA VAL A 50 -4.11 8.87 8.58
C VAL A 50 -3.56 9.95 9.51
N ASP A 51 -2.24 10.06 9.62
CA ASP A 51 -1.59 11.05 10.48
C ASP A 51 -1.82 12.48 9.97
N LEU A 52 -1.75 12.70 8.65
CA LEU A 52 -2.08 13.98 8.05
C LEU A 52 -3.53 14.38 8.29
N CYS A 53 -4.47 13.44 8.11
CA CYS A 53 -5.88 13.68 8.40
C CYS A 53 -6.11 13.97 9.89
N ARG A 54 -5.41 13.27 10.79
CA ARG A 54 -5.49 13.51 12.24
C ARG A 54 -5.03 14.92 12.59
N ALA A 55 -3.91 15.38 12.05
CA ALA A 55 -3.39 16.73 12.31
C ALA A 55 -4.37 17.83 11.92
N ILE A 56 -5.04 17.68 10.77
CA ILE A 56 -6.06 18.64 10.31
C ILE A 56 -7.28 18.64 11.23
N ILE A 57 -7.74 17.46 11.67
CA ILE A 57 -8.89 17.33 12.56
C ILE A 57 -8.59 17.92 13.96
N GLU A 58 -7.35 17.76 14.44
CA GLU A 58 -6.92 18.30 15.74
C GLU A 58 -6.74 19.82 15.75
N GLU A 59 -6.52 20.47 14.60
CA GLU A 59 -6.42 21.93 14.49
C GLU A 59 -7.78 22.66 14.47
N GLU A 60 -8.90 21.96 14.24
CA GLU A 60 -10.25 22.55 14.18
C GLU A 60 -11.08 22.39 15.46
N ASN A 61 -10.47 22.04 16.60
CA ASN A 61 -11.14 21.87 17.91
C ASN A 61 -10.38 22.56 19.05
#